data_AF-A0A151GFS0-F1
#
_entry.id   AF-A0A151GFS0-F1
#
_cell.length_a   1.000
_cell.length_b   1.000
_cell.length_c   1.000
_cell.angle_alpha   90.00
_cell.angle_beta   90.00
_cell.angle_gamma   90.00
#
_symmetry.space_group_name_H-M   'P 1'
#
loop_
_entity.id
_entity.type
_entity.pdbx_description
1 polymer ?
#
loop_
_entity_poly.entity_id
_entity_poly.type
_entity_poly.pdbx_seq_one_letter_code
_entity_poly.pdbx_strand_id
1 'polypeptide(L)'
;MESAFASLDLGRYRRIVQMFWDPEPANDSSIDLPVWCLGCSYNLASNAPLESGCDDAEVGQQLVQLPMILPPDLPAPKVPAKQTMSDYTTNALDLASIHDSTPESSPSFPTSPSYTDPMPHQGAWPHGFLDDFSSRFWMTYRADFDPIQASSKPSSSSTLPLSIRTKSRMRDQTSFSSDKGWGCMIRSGQSLLANAIALLQLGRAWRRGERLDDERRIVNMFSDDSRAPYSIHNFVRHGAAACALVNAHEPSLRVYSTGDGPDVYVDKFMQVAKPNGSVFHPTIILVGTRLGIDKITPVYWEALIATLQMPQSLGIAGGRPSSSYYFVGAQGLFLFYLDPHHTRRALPYYPDPKQYTTEEVESCHTYRLRNIHIREVDPSMLIGFLIRTEDDWLDWRRCVDHVQGKAIIHVTDHDPTTQVSSGPRSAAVDEVEPLSSDDDDNDTVLLV
;
A
#
# COMPACT_ATOMS: atom_id res chain seq x y z
N MET A 1 -46.37 -13.20 24.65
CA MET A 1 -45.96 -12.07 23.77
C MET A 1 -44.48 -11.79 24.01
N GLU A 2 -43.65 -12.82 23.86
CA GLU A 2 -42.27 -12.86 24.40
C GLU A 2 -41.31 -13.69 23.52
N SER A 3 -41.67 -13.92 22.24
CA SER A 3 -40.88 -14.76 21.33
C SER A 3 -40.73 -14.15 19.92
N ALA A 4 -40.46 -12.84 19.85
CA ALA A 4 -40.28 -12.15 18.56
C ALA A 4 -39.05 -11.20 18.50
N PHE A 5 -38.10 -11.29 19.44
CA PHE A 5 -36.89 -10.45 19.44
C PHE A 5 -35.56 -11.20 19.39
N ALA A 6 -35.57 -12.54 19.31
CA ALA A 6 -34.36 -13.36 19.32
C ALA A 6 -33.97 -13.86 17.91
N SER A 7 -33.76 -12.95 16.95
CA SER A 7 -33.03 -13.25 15.70
C SER A 7 -32.57 -12.00 14.93
N LEU A 8 -32.44 -10.86 15.60
CA LEU A 8 -31.79 -9.70 14.98
C LEU A 8 -30.29 -9.95 14.94
N ASP A 9 -29.74 -9.96 13.72
CA ASP A 9 -28.32 -10.11 13.40
C ASP A 9 -27.48 -9.03 14.12
N LEU A 10 -27.07 -9.35 15.35
CA LEU A 10 -26.21 -8.54 16.22
C LEU A 10 -24.88 -8.18 15.53
N GLY A 11 -24.43 -8.94 14.53
CA GLY A 11 -23.23 -8.63 13.75
C GLY A 11 -23.39 -7.40 12.87
N ARG A 12 -24.59 -7.18 12.31
CA ARG A 12 -24.90 -6.00 11.49
C ARG A 12 -25.02 -4.73 12.33
N TYR A 13 -25.63 -4.85 13.52
CA TYR A 13 -25.74 -3.74 14.47
C TYR A 13 -24.40 -3.37 15.10
N ARG A 14 -23.56 -4.34 15.46
CA ARG A 14 -22.19 -4.08 15.94
C ARG A 14 -21.33 -3.37 14.88
N ARG A 15 -21.52 -3.67 13.59
CA ARG A 15 -20.87 -2.98 12.46
C ARG A 15 -21.31 -1.54 12.29
N ILE A 16 -22.61 -1.27 12.40
CA ILE A 16 -23.15 0.09 12.34
C ILE A 16 -22.60 0.89 13.53
N VAL A 17 -22.61 0.31 14.72
CA VAL A 17 -22.05 0.92 15.93
C VAL A 17 -20.54 1.13 15.81
N GLN A 18 -19.75 0.19 15.28
CA GLN A 18 -18.31 0.38 15.01
C GLN A 18 -18.04 1.42 13.91
N MET A 19 -18.92 1.55 12.90
CA MET A 19 -18.78 2.59 11.88
C MET A 19 -19.02 4.01 12.45
N PHE A 20 -19.86 4.12 13.49
CA PHE A 20 -20.13 5.37 14.21
C PHE A 20 -19.25 5.59 15.45
N TRP A 21 -18.64 4.52 15.99
CA TRP A 21 -17.85 4.49 17.22
C TRP A 21 -16.67 3.51 17.06
N ASP A 22 -15.68 3.93 16.28
CA ASP A 22 -14.35 3.33 16.24
C ASP A 22 -13.45 4.25 17.08
N PRO A 23 -13.27 3.97 18.39
CA PRO A 23 -12.45 4.81 19.26
C PRO A 23 -11.02 4.82 18.74
N GLU A 24 -10.39 5.99 18.73
CA GLU A 24 -8.98 6.06 18.34
C GLU A 24 -8.15 5.20 19.30
N PRO A 25 -7.17 4.46 18.76
CA PRO A 25 -6.34 3.60 19.60
C PRO A 25 -5.53 4.45 20.57
N ALA A 26 -5.49 4.02 21.83
CA ALA A 26 -4.70 4.65 22.88
C ALA A 26 -3.40 3.86 23.09
N ASN A 27 -2.29 4.56 23.22
CA ASN A 27 -1.02 3.96 23.60
C ASN A 27 -0.95 3.76 25.12
N ASP A 28 -0.47 2.62 25.60
CA ASP A 28 -0.18 2.45 27.03
C ASP A 28 1.23 2.96 27.34
N SER A 29 1.29 4.20 27.83
CA SER A 29 2.55 4.86 28.19
C SER A 29 3.29 4.20 29.36
N SER A 30 2.64 3.32 30.12
CA SER A 30 3.28 2.64 31.25
C SER A 30 4.10 1.42 30.82
N ILE A 31 3.72 0.77 29.72
CA ILE A 31 4.41 -0.40 29.17
C ILE A 31 5.40 0.02 28.07
N ASP A 32 5.08 1.09 27.33
CA ASP A 32 5.87 1.63 26.20
C ASP A 32 6.29 0.55 25.19
N LEU A 33 5.34 -0.30 24.80
CA LEU A 33 5.57 -1.31 23.77
C LEU A 33 5.94 -0.61 22.45
N PRO A 34 6.99 -1.06 21.75
CA PRO A 34 7.39 -0.46 20.49
C PRO A 34 6.26 -0.59 19.47
N VAL A 35 5.93 0.54 18.84
CA VAL A 35 5.02 0.59 17.71
C VAL A 35 5.83 0.60 16.42
N TRP A 36 5.43 -0.23 15.48
CA TRP A 36 6.10 -0.38 14.19
C TRP A 36 5.28 0.26 13.09
N CYS A 37 5.96 0.90 12.14
CA CYS A 37 5.38 1.28 10.85
C CYS A 37 6.38 0.89 9.77
N LEU A 38 5.97 0.07 8.80
CA LEU A 38 6.77 -0.36 7.63
C LEU A 38 8.28 -0.54 7.94
N GLY A 39 8.59 -1.44 8.89
CA GLY A 39 9.98 -1.76 9.29
C GLY A 39 10.65 -0.82 10.28
N CYS A 40 10.09 0.36 10.57
CA CYS A 40 10.63 1.29 11.56
C CYS A 40 9.94 1.10 12.92
N SER A 41 10.74 1.06 13.99
CA SER A 41 10.26 0.96 15.38
C SER A 41 10.32 2.31 16.09
N TYR A 42 9.32 2.58 16.92
CA TYR A 42 9.21 3.80 17.72
C TYR A 42 8.77 3.46 19.15
N ASN A 43 9.38 4.13 20.13
CA ASN A 43 8.97 4.16 21.53
C ASN A 43 8.87 5.61 22.01
N LEU A 44 8.32 5.84 23.21
CA LEU A 44 8.11 7.20 23.73
C LEU A 44 9.41 7.95 24.04
N ALA A 45 10.52 7.23 24.25
CA ALA A 45 11.83 7.81 24.49
C ALA A 45 12.57 8.18 23.18
N SER A 46 12.22 7.57 22.04
CA SER A 46 12.87 7.73 20.76
C SER A 46 12.05 8.64 19.84
N ASN A 47 12.47 9.90 19.70
CA ASN A 47 11.91 10.82 18.71
C ASN A 47 12.36 10.51 17.27
N ALA A 48 13.26 9.54 17.08
CA ALA A 48 13.77 9.10 15.79
C ALA A 48 13.63 7.57 15.65
N PRO A 49 13.50 7.01 14.43
CA PRO A 49 13.52 5.57 14.23
C PRO A 49 14.79 4.98 14.81
N LEU A 50 14.69 3.90 15.58
CA LEU A 50 15.86 3.12 15.97
C LEU A 50 16.43 2.47 14.70
N GLU A 51 17.62 2.90 14.28
CA GLU A 51 18.30 2.36 13.11
C GLU A 51 18.55 0.85 13.31
N SER A 52 17.87 0.02 12.50
CA SER A 52 18.34 -1.33 12.25
C SER A 52 19.45 -1.24 11.21
N GLY A 53 20.70 -1.47 11.64
CA GLY A 53 21.89 -1.21 10.84
C GLY A 53 21.85 -1.81 9.42
N CYS A 54 21.77 -0.92 8.44
CA CYS A 54 22.48 -1.02 7.18
C CYS A 54 22.90 0.41 6.80
N ASP A 55 24.21 0.62 6.61
CA ASP A 55 24.79 1.93 6.34
C ASP A 55 24.23 2.49 5.02
N ASP A 56 23.38 3.52 5.10
CA ASP A 56 23.07 4.39 3.97
C ASP A 56 24.31 5.26 3.67
N ALA A 57 25.28 4.67 2.98
CA ALA A 57 26.35 5.44 2.36
C ALA A 57 25.78 6.25 1.18
N GLU A 58 26.10 7.54 1.17
CA GLU A 58 25.78 8.52 0.12
C GLU A 58 25.92 7.95 -1.30
N VAL A 59 24.80 7.66 -1.96
CA VAL A 59 24.75 7.54 -3.44
C VAL A 59 24.01 8.75 -3.99
N GLY A 60 24.60 9.92 -3.74
CA GLY A 60 24.31 11.15 -4.45
C GLY A 60 25.42 11.42 -5.46
N GLN A 61 25.06 11.49 -6.74
CA GLN A 61 25.88 11.97 -7.87
C GLN A 61 26.93 10.99 -8.44
N GLN A 62 26.51 10.10 -9.34
CA GLN A 62 27.28 9.80 -10.57
C GLN A 62 26.41 9.04 -11.59
N LEU A 63 25.55 9.77 -12.29
CA LEU A 63 25.00 9.34 -13.57
C LEU A 63 26.05 9.64 -14.65
N VAL A 64 26.64 8.58 -15.19
CA VAL A 64 27.59 8.62 -16.31
C VAL A 64 26.86 9.15 -17.55
N GLN A 65 27.26 10.33 -18.03
CA GLN A 65 26.83 10.88 -19.31
C GLN A 65 27.35 10.00 -20.46
N LEU A 66 26.43 9.49 -21.28
CA LEU A 66 26.74 8.95 -22.61
C LEU A 66 26.25 9.95 -23.68
N PRO A 67 26.95 10.09 -24.83
CA PRO A 67 26.84 11.27 -25.70
C PRO A 67 25.60 11.20 -26.59
N MET A 68 24.87 12.31 -26.68
CA MET A 68 23.84 12.53 -27.69
C MET A 68 24.49 12.76 -29.05
N ILE A 69 24.18 11.90 -30.02
CA ILE A 69 24.53 12.07 -31.44
C ILE A 69 23.52 13.05 -32.06
N LEU A 70 24.03 14.18 -32.57
CA LEU A 70 23.28 15.21 -33.29
C LEU A 70 23.15 14.85 -34.79
N PRO A 71 22.02 15.11 -35.48
CA PRO A 71 21.98 15.16 -36.94
C PRO A 71 22.42 16.56 -37.48
N PRO A 72 22.93 16.65 -38.73
CA PRO A 72 23.62 17.83 -39.25
C PRO A 72 22.73 18.88 -39.95
N ASP A 73 23.17 20.13 -39.81
CA ASP A 73 23.09 21.34 -40.66
C ASP A 73 21.90 21.61 -41.60
N LEU A 74 21.35 22.85 -41.49
CA LEU A 74 21.34 23.91 -42.54
C LEU A 74 20.62 25.20 -42.05
N PRO A 75 20.79 26.39 -42.67
CA PRO A 75 21.51 27.53 -42.07
C PRO A 75 20.63 28.72 -41.64
N ALA A 76 21.21 29.55 -40.76
CA ALA A 76 20.64 30.82 -40.27
C ALA A 76 20.78 31.99 -41.27
N PRO A 77 19.94 33.03 -41.12
CA PRO A 77 20.36 34.39 -41.45
C PRO A 77 20.16 35.41 -40.31
N LYS A 78 21.28 35.99 -39.90
CA LYS A 78 21.62 37.41 -39.69
C LYS A 78 20.69 38.33 -38.85
N VAL A 79 21.29 38.82 -37.76
CA VAL A 79 20.92 40.02 -36.95
C VAL A 79 21.05 41.32 -37.79
N PRO A 80 20.42 42.46 -37.40
CA PRO A 80 21.15 43.42 -36.54
C PRO A 80 20.31 44.28 -35.54
N ALA A 81 20.84 44.43 -34.32
CA ALA A 81 21.14 45.63 -33.52
C ALA A 81 20.13 46.81 -33.28
N LYS A 82 20.37 47.45 -32.09
CA LYS A 82 20.03 48.82 -31.61
C LYS A 82 18.60 48.99 -31.02
N GLN A 83 18.32 49.74 -29.93
CA GLN A 83 19.02 50.87 -29.29
C GLN A 83 18.30 51.35 -27.98
N THR A 84 19.08 51.79 -26.99
CA THR A 84 18.91 52.97 -26.05
C THR A 84 17.81 53.09 -24.97
N MET A 85 18.29 53.32 -23.72
CA MET A 85 17.98 54.38 -22.72
C MET A 85 16.54 54.52 -22.15
N SER A 86 16.28 54.86 -20.88
CA SER A 86 17.00 55.70 -19.90
C SER A 86 16.54 55.47 -18.44
N ASP A 87 17.46 55.80 -17.52
CA ASP A 87 17.33 56.12 -16.07
C ASP A 87 16.12 57.03 -15.73
N TYR A 88 15.59 57.16 -14.50
CA TYR A 88 16.25 57.59 -13.25
C TYR A 88 15.48 57.19 -11.97
N THR A 89 16.25 56.74 -10.98
CA THR A 89 16.28 57.05 -9.53
C THR A 89 15.52 58.32 -9.06
N THR A 90 15.00 58.52 -7.83
CA THR A 90 15.57 58.26 -6.47
C THR A 90 14.58 58.68 -5.37
N ASN A 91 14.76 58.05 -4.20
CA ASN A 91 14.71 58.58 -2.82
C ASN A 91 13.42 58.77 -2.00
N ALA A 92 13.54 58.20 -0.79
CA ALA A 92 12.72 58.26 0.40
C ALA A 92 12.69 59.64 1.08
N LEU A 93 11.74 59.84 2.02
CA LEU A 93 11.99 60.18 3.43
C LEU A 93 10.68 60.27 4.26
N ASP A 94 10.85 59.94 5.53
CA ASP A 94 9.96 59.97 6.70
C ASP A 94 9.10 61.24 6.92
N LEU A 95 7.92 61.07 7.57
CA LEU A 95 7.44 61.98 8.62
C LEU A 95 6.29 61.38 9.46
N ALA A 96 6.39 61.49 10.78
CA ALA A 96 5.38 61.12 11.78
C ALA A 96 4.65 62.36 12.34
N SER A 97 3.34 62.26 12.67
CA SER A 97 2.72 62.81 13.91
C SER A 97 1.17 62.63 14.04
N ILE A 98 0.74 61.85 15.05
CA ILE A 98 -0.22 62.08 16.18
C ILE A 98 -1.59 62.79 16.02
N HIS A 99 -2.60 62.22 16.74
CA HIS A 99 -3.94 62.66 17.26
C HIS A 99 -5.17 62.15 16.48
N ASP A 100 -6.34 61.77 17.04
CA ASP A 100 -6.89 61.42 18.38
C ASP A 100 -8.39 61.04 18.19
N SER A 101 -8.98 60.34 19.16
CA SER A 101 -10.42 60.17 19.47
C SER A 101 -11.26 59.00 18.86
N THR A 102 -11.91 58.33 19.81
CA THR A 102 -12.73 57.08 19.92
C THR A 102 -14.20 57.18 19.41
N PRO A 103 -15.12 56.21 19.68
CA PRO A 103 -15.22 54.81 19.21
C PRO A 103 -16.63 54.46 18.66
N GLU A 104 -16.78 53.47 17.78
CA GLU A 104 -18.09 52.81 17.57
C GLU A 104 -17.97 51.30 17.37
N SER A 105 -18.95 50.62 17.92
CA SER A 105 -18.97 49.23 18.38
C SER A 105 -19.57 48.29 17.33
N SER A 106 -19.02 47.08 17.17
CA SER A 106 -19.73 45.90 16.68
C SER A 106 -19.02 44.61 17.14
N PRO A 107 -19.77 43.51 17.36
CA PRO A 107 -19.47 42.55 18.42
C PRO A 107 -18.58 41.39 17.98
N SER A 108 -17.56 41.11 18.78
CA SER A 108 -16.74 39.89 18.73
C SER A 108 -17.34 38.78 19.61
N PHE A 109 -17.45 37.60 19.03
CA PHE A 109 -17.86 36.34 19.68
C PHE A 109 -16.95 35.98 20.87
N PRO A 110 -17.49 35.41 21.96
CA PRO A 110 -16.72 35.17 23.17
C PRO A 110 -15.69 34.05 23.01
N THR A 111 -14.43 34.42 23.18
CA THR A 111 -13.30 33.53 23.49
C THR A 111 -13.59 32.85 24.83
N SER A 112 -13.71 31.52 24.83
CA SER A 112 -13.80 30.75 26.07
C SER A 112 -12.41 30.52 26.68
N PRO A 113 -12.31 30.50 28.01
CA PRO A 113 -11.06 30.70 28.74
C PRO A 113 -10.18 29.46 28.78
N SER A 114 -8.88 29.70 28.86
CA SER A 114 -7.85 28.75 29.24
C SER A 114 -8.20 28.08 30.58
N TYR A 115 -8.61 26.82 30.53
CA TYR A 115 -8.54 25.91 31.67
C TYR A 115 -7.26 25.10 31.57
N THR A 116 -6.25 25.53 32.32
CA THR A 116 -5.19 24.65 32.80
C THR A 116 -5.78 23.82 33.92
N ASP A 117 -6.26 22.63 33.58
CA ASP A 117 -6.39 21.52 34.52
C ASP A 117 -5.72 20.32 33.80
N PRO A 118 -4.68 19.69 34.39
CA PRO A 118 -4.00 18.59 33.73
C PRO A 118 -4.92 17.37 33.73
N MET A 119 -5.65 17.19 32.63
CA MET A 119 -6.23 15.91 32.27
C MET A 119 -5.12 14.85 32.33
N PRO A 120 -5.36 13.68 32.95
CA PRO A 120 -4.36 12.64 33.04
C PRO A 120 -3.90 12.28 31.63
N HIS A 121 -2.59 12.25 31.40
CA HIS A 121 -1.96 11.88 30.12
C HIS A 121 -2.53 10.54 29.60
N GLN A 122 -3.60 10.60 28.80
CA GLN A 122 -4.13 9.46 28.09
C GLN A 122 -3.24 9.24 26.85
N GLY A 123 -2.28 8.33 26.99
CA GLY A 123 -1.66 7.59 25.89
C GLY A 123 -1.15 8.41 24.70
N ALA A 124 -0.17 9.29 24.92
CA ALA A 124 0.54 9.91 23.81
C ALA A 124 1.22 8.83 22.96
N TRP A 125 1.02 8.86 21.64
CA TRP A 125 1.80 8.08 20.69
C TRP A 125 3.17 8.73 20.46
N PRO A 126 4.24 7.97 20.15
CA PRO A 126 5.51 8.56 19.76
C PRO A 126 5.34 9.51 18.57
N HIS A 127 5.89 10.72 18.64
CA HIS A 127 5.72 11.72 17.58
C HIS A 127 6.26 11.22 16.23
N GLY A 128 7.43 10.56 16.25
CA GLY A 128 8.01 9.96 15.05
C GLY A 128 7.11 8.91 14.38
N PHE A 129 6.32 8.16 15.16
CA PHE A 129 5.32 7.23 14.63
C PHE A 129 4.15 7.96 13.97
N LEU A 130 3.65 9.02 14.59
CA LEU A 130 2.54 9.82 14.04
C LEU A 130 2.93 10.51 12.73
N ASP A 131 4.12 11.10 12.67
CA ASP A 131 4.66 11.72 11.46
C ASP A 131 4.83 10.69 10.35
N ASP A 132 5.32 9.50 10.68
CA ASP A 132 5.53 8.42 9.72
C ASP A 132 4.22 7.85 9.17
N PHE A 133 3.29 7.51 10.06
CA PHE A 133 1.97 7.00 9.70
C PHE A 133 1.22 8.01 8.83
N SER A 134 1.21 9.28 9.22
CA SER A 134 0.51 10.34 8.49
C SER A 134 1.16 10.73 7.15
N SER A 135 2.41 10.33 6.95
CA SER A 135 3.12 10.49 5.68
C SER A 135 2.81 9.37 4.68
N ARG A 136 2.25 8.24 5.11
CA ARG A 136 1.92 7.14 4.19
C ARG A 136 0.84 7.58 3.20
N PHE A 137 1.00 7.19 1.94
CA PHE A 137 -0.01 7.43 0.90
C PHE A 137 -1.25 6.58 1.15
N TRP A 138 -2.41 7.23 1.17
CA TRP A 138 -3.71 6.65 1.47
C TRP A 138 -4.69 6.89 0.30
N MET A 139 -4.92 5.83 -0.48
CA MET A 139 -5.88 5.86 -1.58
C MET A 139 -7.24 5.39 -1.09
N THR A 140 -8.27 6.19 -1.35
CA THR A 140 -9.64 5.92 -0.91
C THR A 140 -10.59 5.75 -2.08
N TYR A 141 -11.84 5.37 -1.81
CA TYR A 141 -12.90 5.49 -2.78
C TYR A 141 -13.01 6.90 -3.33
N ARG A 142 -13.31 6.97 -4.62
CA ARG A 142 -13.51 8.21 -5.36
C ARG A 142 -14.83 8.16 -6.13
N ALA A 143 -15.36 9.33 -6.42
CA ALA A 143 -16.57 9.52 -7.22
C ALA A 143 -16.36 10.69 -8.17
N ASP A 144 -17.16 10.73 -9.24
CA ASP A 144 -17.13 11.78 -10.26
C ASP A 144 -15.85 11.76 -11.12
N PHE A 145 -15.24 10.59 -11.28
CA PHE A 145 -14.20 10.37 -12.28
C PHE A 145 -14.80 9.96 -13.63
N ASP A 146 -14.01 10.10 -14.70
CA ASP A 146 -14.42 9.72 -16.05
C ASP A 146 -14.92 8.27 -16.11
N PRO A 147 -16.08 7.98 -16.74
CA PRO A 147 -16.67 6.66 -16.64
C PRO A 147 -15.77 5.51 -17.15
N ILE A 148 -15.55 4.51 -16.31
CA ILE A 148 -14.89 3.25 -16.66
C ILE A 148 -15.89 2.34 -17.37
N GLN A 149 -15.62 1.97 -18.61
CA GLN A 149 -16.46 1.07 -19.39
C GLN A 149 -16.44 -0.35 -18.83
N ALA A 150 -17.61 -0.97 -18.62
CA ALA A 150 -17.70 -2.38 -18.28
C ALA A 150 -17.33 -3.20 -19.53
N SER A 151 -16.29 -4.04 -19.45
CA SER A 151 -15.88 -4.86 -20.60
C SER A 151 -17.01 -5.82 -21.01
N SER A 152 -17.47 -5.74 -22.26
CA SER A 152 -18.53 -6.59 -22.83
C SER A 152 -18.06 -7.99 -23.26
N LYS A 153 -16.81 -8.37 -22.99
CA LYS A 153 -16.27 -9.68 -23.40
C LYS A 153 -16.73 -10.77 -22.42
N PRO A 154 -17.30 -11.90 -22.90
CA PRO A 154 -17.79 -12.97 -22.03
C PRO A 154 -16.68 -13.67 -21.21
N SER A 155 -15.40 -13.54 -21.61
CA SER A 155 -14.25 -14.11 -20.89
C SER A 155 -13.68 -13.22 -19.77
N SER A 156 -13.97 -11.91 -19.73
CA SER A 156 -13.50 -11.00 -18.67
C SER A 156 -14.48 -10.85 -17.50
N SER A 157 -15.64 -11.52 -17.57
CA SER A 157 -16.63 -11.55 -16.49
C SER A 157 -16.21 -12.39 -15.27
N SER A 158 -15.12 -13.14 -15.37
CA SER A 158 -14.53 -13.93 -14.27
C SER A 158 -13.49 -13.16 -13.46
N THR A 159 -12.94 -12.05 -14.00
CA THR A 159 -11.88 -11.26 -13.34
C THR A 159 -12.45 -10.15 -12.45
N LEU A 160 -13.75 -9.84 -12.59
CA LEU A 160 -14.41 -8.85 -11.74
C LEU A 160 -14.87 -9.52 -10.43
N PRO A 161 -14.63 -8.91 -9.24
CA PRO A 161 -15.17 -9.43 -7.99
C PRO A 161 -16.69 -9.60 -8.07
N LEU A 162 -17.19 -10.65 -7.43
CA LEU A 162 -18.59 -11.10 -7.50
C LEU A 162 -19.60 -9.96 -7.26
N SER A 163 -19.26 -8.99 -6.41
CA SER A 163 -20.10 -7.82 -6.13
C SER A 163 -20.31 -6.92 -7.36
N ILE A 164 -19.29 -6.74 -8.21
CA ILE A 164 -19.40 -5.97 -9.46
C ILE A 164 -20.25 -6.74 -10.46
N ARG A 165 -20.05 -8.06 -10.58
CA ARG A 165 -20.84 -8.91 -11.49
C ARG A 165 -22.32 -8.92 -11.13
N THR A 166 -22.64 -9.01 -9.84
CA THR A 166 -24.03 -9.00 -9.35
C THR A 166 -24.67 -7.61 -9.51
N LYS A 167 -23.93 -6.52 -9.22
CA LYS A 167 -24.42 -5.15 -9.45
C LYS A 167 -24.61 -4.84 -10.95
N SER A 168 -23.69 -5.27 -11.79
CA SER A 168 -23.75 -5.12 -13.25
C SER A 168 -24.92 -5.88 -13.88
N ARG A 169 -25.35 -7.00 -13.27
CA ARG A 169 -26.56 -7.72 -13.70
C ARG A 169 -27.88 -7.07 -13.28
N MET A 170 -27.88 -6.25 -12.22
CA MET A 170 -29.10 -5.61 -11.70
C MET A 170 -29.31 -4.18 -12.21
N ARG A 171 -28.31 -3.57 -12.86
CA ARG A 171 -28.37 -2.19 -13.36
C ARG A 171 -27.79 -2.17 -14.78
N ASP A 172 -28.58 -1.76 -15.77
CA ASP A 172 -28.16 -1.46 -17.16
C ASP A 172 -27.18 -0.26 -17.23
N GLN A 173 -26.18 -0.21 -16.35
CA GLN A 173 -25.13 0.80 -16.37
C GLN A 173 -23.87 0.15 -16.95
N THR A 174 -23.63 0.46 -18.22
CA THR A 174 -22.46 0.05 -19.01
C THR A 174 -21.16 0.75 -18.58
N SER A 175 -21.21 1.68 -17.63
CA SER A 175 -20.04 2.41 -17.12
C SER A 175 -20.16 2.80 -15.65
N PHE A 176 -19.01 2.95 -14.98
CA PHE A 176 -18.91 3.32 -13.57
C PHE A 176 -18.08 4.61 -13.41
N SER A 177 -18.62 5.62 -12.73
CA SER A 177 -17.93 6.87 -12.37
C SER A 177 -17.59 6.97 -10.87
N SER A 178 -17.76 5.87 -10.14
CA SER A 178 -17.34 5.75 -8.75
C SER A 178 -16.95 4.30 -8.43
N ASP A 179 -15.91 4.14 -7.61
CA ASP A 179 -15.44 2.85 -7.14
C ASP A 179 -15.99 2.44 -5.77
N LYS A 180 -16.91 3.24 -5.23
CA LYS A 180 -17.55 2.98 -3.93
C LYS A 180 -18.21 1.60 -3.88
N GLY A 181 -17.79 0.80 -2.91
CA GLY A 181 -18.34 -0.52 -2.62
C GLY A 181 -17.89 -1.63 -3.58
N TRP A 182 -16.84 -1.39 -4.38
CA TRP A 182 -16.18 -2.46 -5.14
C TRP A 182 -14.66 -2.27 -5.31
N GLY A 183 -14.16 -1.04 -5.30
CA GLY A 183 -12.75 -0.71 -5.54
C GLY A 183 -11.79 -0.91 -4.37
N CYS A 184 -12.26 -1.35 -3.18
CA CYS A 184 -11.46 -1.33 -1.94
C CYS A 184 -10.11 -2.02 -2.10
N MET A 185 -10.10 -3.20 -2.74
CA MET A 185 -8.88 -3.99 -2.96
C MET A 185 -7.92 -3.27 -3.91
N ILE A 186 -8.45 -2.62 -4.95
CA ILE A 186 -7.64 -1.81 -5.87
C ILE A 186 -7.02 -0.62 -5.12
N ARG A 187 -7.80 0.08 -4.30
CA ARG A 187 -7.30 1.21 -3.50
C ARG A 187 -6.26 0.80 -2.46
N SER A 188 -6.43 -0.37 -1.86
CA SER A 188 -5.43 -0.95 -0.94
C SER A 188 -4.13 -1.29 -1.69
N GLY A 189 -4.24 -1.88 -2.88
CA GLY A 189 -3.09 -2.14 -3.76
C GLY A 189 -2.41 -0.87 -4.30
N GLN A 190 -3.18 0.16 -4.66
CA GLN A 190 -2.65 1.47 -5.04
C GLN A 190 -1.91 2.13 -3.87
N SER A 191 -2.42 2.02 -2.64
CA SER A 191 -1.73 2.52 -1.46
C SER A 191 -0.39 1.80 -1.24
N LEU A 192 -0.37 0.47 -1.36
CA LEU A 192 0.87 -0.32 -1.29
C LEU A 192 1.88 0.13 -2.35
N LEU A 193 1.45 0.25 -3.62
CA LEU A 193 2.32 0.67 -4.73
C LEU A 193 2.81 2.11 -4.57
N ALA A 194 1.94 3.04 -4.17
CA ALA A 194 2.31 4.44 -3.96
C ALA A 194 3.38 4.57 -2.86
N ASN A 195 3.23 3.81 -1.76
CA ASN A 195 4.24 3.78 -0.71
C ASN A 195 5.52 3.08 -1.16
N ALA A 196 5.47 2.06 -2.01
CA ALA A 196 6.68 1.45 -2.59
C ALA A 196 7.47 2.45 -3.46
N ILE A 197 6.77 3.20 -4.31
CA ILE A 197 7.38 4.27 -5.13
C ILE A 197 7.95 5.37 -4.24
N ALA A 198 7.22 5.79 -3.20
CA ALA A 198 7.69 6.77 -2.24
C ALA A 198 8.95 6.31 -1.51
N LEU A 199 9.01 5.06 -1.06
CA LEU A 199 10.20 4.50 -0.42
C LEU A 199 11.40 4.47 -1.36
N LEU A 200 11.18 4.16 -2.64
CA LEU A 200 12.26 4.13 -3.64
C LEU A 200 12.75 5.53 -4.03
N GLN A 201 11.85 6.50 -4.20
CA GLN A 201 12.18 7.82 -4.75
C GLN A 201 12.47 8.88 -3.66
N LEU A 202 11.78 8.78 -2.52
CA LEU A 202 11.88 9.72 -1.40
C LEU A 202 12.71 9.19 -0.23
N GLY A 203 12.82 7.87 -0.11
CA GLY A 203 13.51 7.20 1.00
C GLY A 203 12.59 6.90 2.18
N ARG A 204 13.02 6.00 3.06
CA ARG A 204 12.23 5.58 4.24
C ARG A 204 12.07 6.70 5.29
N ALA A 205 13.08 7.55 5.42
CA ALA A 205 13.11 8.67 6.36
C ALA A 205 12.19 9.83 5.96
N TRP A 206 11.78 9.92 4.69
CA TRP A 206 10.94 11.01 4.19
C TRP A 206 9.65 11.18 4.99
N ARG A 207 9.30 12.44 5.28
CA ARG A 207 8.03 12.85 5.88
C ARG A 207 7.37 13.96 5.07
N ARG A 208 6.06 14.12 5.26
CA ARG A 208 5.26 15.18 4.61
C ARG A 208 5.88 16.56 4.82
N GLY A 209 5.87 17.39 3.78
CA GLY A 209 6.38 18.76 3.82
C GLY A 209 7.83 18.94 3.37
N GLU A 210 8.63 17.87 3.30
CA GLU A 210 10.05 17.96 2.90
C GLU A 210 10.27 18.09 1.39
N ARG A 211 9.56 17.28 0.60
CA ARG A 211 9.74 17.13 -0.86
C ARG A 211 8.42 17.28 -1.62
N LEU A 212 7.78 18.43 -1.48
CA LEU A 212 6.42 18.71 -2.00
C LEU A 212 6.25 18.42 -3.50
N ASP A 213 7.24 18.79 -4.33
CA ASP A 213 7.15 18.57 -5.78
C ASP A 213 7.20 17.08 -6.13
N ASP A 214 7.98 16.28 -5.40
CA ASP A 214 8.06 14.83 -5.63
C ASP A 214 6.85 14.09 -5.05
N GLU A 215 6.34 14.52 -3.91
CA GLU A 215 5.06 14.05 -3.35
C GLU A 215 3.92 14.25 -4.36
N ARG A 216 3.80 15.45 -4.93
CA ARG A 216 2.81 15.77 -5.97
C ARG A 216 2.96 14.93 -7.22
N ARG A 217 4.21 14.63 -7.64
CA ARG A 217 4.47 13.72 -8.78
C ARG A 217 3.92 12.33 -8.50
N ILE A 218 4.17 11.78 -7.31
CA ILE A 218 3.62 10.48 -6.91
C ILE A 218 2.09 10.54 -6.89
N VAL A 219 1.49 11.57 -6.28
CA VAL A 219 0.03 11.77 -6.30
C VAL A 219 -0.53 11.77 -7.74
N ASN A 220 0.12 12.47 -8.67
CA ASN A 220 -0.28 12.52 -10.08
C ASN A 220 -0.27 11.16 -10.80
N MET A 221 0.56 10.23 -10.35
CA MET A 221 0.63 8.88 -10.94
C MET A 221 -0.63 8.06 -10.65
N PHE A 222 -1.36 8.41 -9.58
CA PHE A 222 -2.55 7.72 -9.09
C PHE A 222 -3.86 8.51 -9.26
N SER A 223 -3.84 9.62 -10.01
CA SER A 223 -5.06 10.39 -10.31
C SER A 223 -6.17 9.50 -10.87
N ASP A 224 -7.43 9.85 -10.63
CA ASP A 224 -8.58 9.11 -11.12
C ASP A 224 -8.90 9.44 -12.59
N ASP A 225 -7.87 9.36 -13.43
CA ASP A 225 -7.90 9.68 -14.86
C ASP A 225 -7.09 8.63 -15.62
N SER A 226 -7.61 8.19 -16.77
CA SER A 226 -6.97 7.15 -17.58
C SER A 226 -5.53 7.47 -18.05
N ARG A 227 -5.14 8.75 -18.04
CA ARG A 227 -3.77 9.21 -18.37
C ARG A 227 -2.77 8.93 -17.25
N ALA A 228 -3.21 8.89 -16.01
CA ALA A 228 -2.34 8.56 -14.89
C ALA A 228 -2.01 7.05 -14.93
N PRO A 229 -0.72 6.65 -14.89
CA PRO A 229 -0.29 5.27 -15.11
C PRO A 229 -0.95 4.29 -14.14
N TYR A 230 -1.13 4.69 -12.88
CA TYR A 230 -1.67 3.85 -11.81
C TYR A 230 -3.08 4.24 -11.38
N SER A 231 -3.83 4.90 -12.27
CA SER A 231 -5.25 5.21 -12.07
C SER A 231 -6.12 3.98 -11.84
N ILE A 232 -7.27 4.19 -11.19
CA ILE A 232 -8.31 3.15 -11.05
C ILE A 232 -8.73 2.59 -12.41
N HIS A 233 -8.77 3.41 -13.46
CA HIS A 233 -9.04 3.01 -14.83
C HIS A 233 -8.03 2.00 -15.35
N ASN A 234 -6.73 2.27 -15.14
CA ASN A 234 -5.65 1.41 -15.63
C ASN A 234 -5.57 0.12 -14.82
N PHE A 235 -5.82 0.16 -13.51
CA PHE A 235 -5.94 -1.05 -12.69
C PHE A 235 -7.09 -1.94 -13.18
N VAL A 236 -8.28 -1.36 -13.45
CA VAL A 236 -9.41 -2.14 -13.98
C VAL A 236 -9.14 -2.68 -15.39
N ARG A 237 -8.48 -1.89 -16.25
CA ARG A 237 -8.17 -2.29 -17.63
C ARG A 237 -7.22 -3.49 -17.68
N HIS A 238 -6.19 -3.51 -16.82
CA HIS A 238 -5.17 -4.57 -16.82
C HIS A 238 -5.56 -5.76 -15.93
N GLY A 239 -6.42 -5.57 -14.93
CA GLY A 239 -6.93 -6.64 -14.07
C GLY A 239 -5.80 -7.46 -13.44
N ALA A 240 -5.84 -8.78 -13.60
CA ALA A 240 -4.80 -9.70 -13.11
C ALA A 240 -3.39 -9.41 -13.65
N ALA A 241 -3.27 -8.69 -14.78
CA ALA A 241 -1.99 -8.26 -15.33
C ALA A 241 -1.51 -6.91 -14.77
N ALA A 242 -2.05 -6.44 -13.63
CA ALA A 242 -1.61 -5.19 -12.99
C ALA A 242 -0.10 -5.18 -12.65
N CYS A 243 0.54 -6.33 -12.44
CA CYS A 243 2.01 -6.38 -12.29
C CYS A 243 2.73 -5.92 -13.58
N ALA A 244 2.18 -6.22 -14.75
CA ALA A 244 2.72 -5.76 -16.02
C ALA A 244 2.56 -4.25 -16.22
N LEU A 245 1.57 -3.62 -15.56
CA LEU A 245 1.38 -2.17 -15.59
C LEU A 245 2.59 -1.44 -14.97
N VAL A 246 3.10 -1.94 -13.84
CA VAL A 246 4.28 -1.37 -13.17
C VAL A 246 5.51 -1.52 -14.06
N ASN A 247 5.78 -2.74 -14.54
CA ASN A 247 6.93 -3.03 -15.40
C ASN A 247 6.92 -2.23 -16.72
N ALA A 248 5.75 -1.76 -17.19
CA ALA A 248 5.64 -0.96 -18.42
C ALA A 248 5.87 0.55 -18.20
N HIS A 249 5.62 1.07 -17.00
CA HIS A 249 5.66 2.51 -16.74
C HIS A 249 6.85 2.92 -15.86
N GLU A 250 7.41 2.01 -15.08
CA GLU A 250 8.56 2.28 -14.21
C GLU A 250 9.79 1.48 -14.69
N PRO A 251 10.72 2.11 -15.42
CA PRO A 251 11.90 1.42 -15.94
C PRO A 251 12.86 0.99 -14.81
N SER A 252 12.72 1.59 -13.62
CA SER A 252 13.59 1.39 -12.47
C SER A 252 13.04 0.38 -11.45
N LEU A 253 11.75 0.05 -11.50
CA LEU A 253 11.07 -0.77 -10.51
C LEU A 253 10.41 -1.98 -11.17
N ARG A 254 10.66 -3.16 -10.63
CA ARG A 254 10.10 -4.42 -11.12
C ARG A 254 9.15 -5.03 -10.11
N VAL A 255 8.28 -5.93 -10.56
CA VAL A 255 7.37 -6.67 -9.69
C VAL A 255 7.51 -8.17 -9.92
N TYR A 256 7.79 -8.90 -8.84
CA TYR A 256 7.72 -10.35 -8.75
C TYR A 256 6.53 -10.73 -7.88
N SER A 257 5.64 -11.57 -8.39
CA SER A 257 4.43 -12.02 -7.67
C SER A 257 4.42 -13.54 -7.58
N THR A 258 4.11 -14.07 -6.40
CA THR A 258 4.03 -15.52 -6.15
C THR A 258 2.70 -16.13 -6.62
N GLY A 259 1.74 -15.30 -7.04
CA GLY A 259 0.39 -15.74 -7.37
C GLY A 259 -0.42 -16.06 -6.11
N ASP A 260 -0.98 -17.26 -6.04
CA ASP A 260 -1.88 -17.69 -4.96
C ASP A 260 -1.15 -18.38 -3.78
N GLY A 261 0.17 -18.58 -3.89
CA GLY A 261 0.97 -19.32 -2.92
C GLY A 261 1.99 -18.47 -2.15
N PRO A 262 2.42 -18.90 -0.96
CA PRO A 262 3.42 -18.20 -0.14
C PRO A 262 4.87 -18.43 -0.60
N ASP A 263 5.09 -19.25 -1.63
CA ASP A 263 6.42 -19.71 -2.03
C ASP A 263 7.10 -18.70 -2.95
N VAL A 264 8.33 -18.32 -2.59
CA VAL A 264 9.20 -17.43 -3.34
C VAL A 264 10.34 -18.26 -3.92
N TYR A 265 10.49 -18.23 -5.24
CA TYR A 265 11.53 -18.97 -5.95
C TYR A 265 12.72 -18.06 -6.29
N VAL A 266 13.91 -18.41 -5.80
CA VAL A 266 15.13 -17.60 -5.95
C VAL A 266 15.44 -17.37 -7.42
N ASP A 267 15.38 -18.41 -8.24
CA ASP A 267 15.65 -18.32 -9.68
C ASP A 267 14.67 -17.39 -10.43
N LYS A 268 13.37 -17.47 -10.14
CA LYS A 268 12.34 -16.59 -10.73
C LYS A 268 12.50 -15.15 -10.25
N PHE A 269 12.75 -14.95 -8.96
CA PHE A 269 13.01 -13.63 -8.42
C PHE A 269 14.25 -13.02 -9.09
N MET A 270 15.36 -13.75 -9.20
CA MET A 270 16.59 -13.27 -9.83
C MET A 270 16.43 -13.02 -11.33
N GLN A 271 15.63 -13.81 -12.04
CA GLN A 271 15.27 -13.52 -13.44
C GLN A 271 14.54 -12.18 -13.58
N VAL A 272 13.71 -11.81 -12.61
CA VAL A 272 13.02 -10.51 -12.60
C VAL A 272 13.99 -9.40 -12.15
N ALA A 273 14.64 -9.54 -11.00
CA ALA A 273 15.45 -8.49 -10.39
C ALA A 273 16.77 -8.25 -11.12
N LYS A 274 17.39 -9.29 -11.69
CA LYS A 274 18.71 -9.24 -12.32
C LYS A 274 18.75 -10.10 -13.60
N PRO A 275 17.94 -9.75 -14.63
CA PRO A 275 17.74 -10.59 -15.82
C PRO A 275 19.03 -10.86 -16.60
N ASN A 276 19.96 -9.91 -16.59
CA ASN A 276 21.21 -9.98 -17.34
C ASN A 276 22.39 -10.48 -16.49
N GLY A 277 22.16 -10.84 -15.23
CA GLY A 277 23.23 -11.26 -14.32
C GLY A 277 24.21 -10.16 -13.91
N SER A 278 23.99 -8.89 -14.29
CA SER A 278 24.90 -7.77 -14.00
C SER A 278 24.27 -6.69 -13.12
N VAL A 279 23.17 -6.09 -13.55
CA VAL A 279 22.51 -4.98 -12.85
C VAL A 279 21.30 -5.48 -12.08
N PHE A 280 21.29 -5.23 -10.76
CA PHE A 280 20.13 -5.47 -9.91
C PHE A 280 19.15 -4.30 -10.02
N HIS A 281 17.89 -4.61 -10.27
CA HIS A 281 16.80 -3.65 -10.32
C HIS A 281 15.96 -3.78 -9.05
N PRO A 282 15.65 -2.65 -8.37
CA PRO A 282 14.69 -2.65 -7.27
C PRO A 282 13.42 -3.41 -7.64
N THR A 283 13.06 -4.38 -6.83
CA THR A 283 11.97 -5.33 -7.14
C THR A 283 11.02 -5.43 -5.96
N ILE A 284 9.74 -5.21 -6.22
CA ILE A 284 8.66 -5.51 -5.29
C ILE A 284 8.39 -7.00 -5.34
N ILE A 285 8.42 -7.67 -4.19
CA ILE A 285 7.90 -9.01 -3.99
C ILE A 285 6.47 -8.88 -3.46
N LEU A 286 5.52 -9.49 -4.17
CA LEU A 286 4.12 -9.60 -3.75
C LEU A 286 3.82 -11.07 -3.43
N VAL A 287 3.58 -11.34 -2.15
CA VAL A 287 3.25 -12.69 -1.66
C VAL A 287 1.75 -12.79 -1.37
N GLY A 288 1.02 -13.51 -2.21
CA GLY A 288 -0.38 -13.86 -1.96
C GLY A 288 -0.46 -15.04 -1.00
N THR A 289 -1.20 -14.89 0.11
CA THR A 289 -1.32 -15.98 1.10
C THR A 289 -2.72 -16.08 1.70
N ARG A 290 -3.01 -17.27 2.24
CA ARG A 290 -4.22 -17.56 3.02
C ARG A 290 -3.85 -18.28 4.32
N LEU A 291 -3.90 -17.55 5.44
CA LEU A 291 -3.44 -18.00 6.76
C LEU A 291 -4.51 -18.71 7.62
N GLY A 292 -5.61 -19.13 6.99
CA GLY A 292 -6.73 -19.80 7.66
C GLY A 292 -8.01 -19.83 6.81
N ILE A 293 -9.05 -20.45 7.36
CA ILE A 293 -10.36 -20.57 6.69
C ILE A 293 -11.17 -19.30 6.91
N ASP A 294 -11.56 -19.03 8.16
CA ASP A 294 -12.38 -17.87 8.55
C ASP A 294 -11.58 -16.78 9.29
N LYS A 295 -10.53 -17.19 10.00
CA LYS A 295 -9.66 -16.33 10.80
C LYS A 295 -8.22 -16.80 10.62
N ILE A 296 -7.28 -15.89 10.83
CA ILE A 296 -5.86 -16.23 10.86
C ILE A 296 -5.61 -17.22 11.99
N THR A 297 -5.00 -18.35 11.66
CA THR A 297 -4.66 -19.40 12.63
C THR A 297 -3.61 -18.86 13.61
N PRO A 298 -3.77 -19.02 14.95
CA PRO A 298 -2.88 -18.40 15.94
C PRO A 298 -1.38 -18.67 15.77
N VAL A 299 -1.02 -19.83 15.23
CA VAL A 299 0.38 -20.21 14.97
C VAL A 299 1.10 -19.27 13.99
N TYR A 300 0.34 -18.51 13.19
CA TYR A 300 0.87 -17.57 12.19
C TYR A 300 0.90 -16.11 12.67
N TRP A 301 0.41 -15.80 13.89
CA TRP A 301 0.28 -14.40 14.33
C TRP A 301 1.63 -13.70 14.44
N GLU A 302 2.58 -14.31 15.14
CA GLU A 302 3.94 -13.77 15.28
C GLU A 302 4.62 -13.59 13.92
N ALA A 303 4.46 -14.59 13.04
CA ALA A 303 5.02 -14.52 11.70
C ALA A 303 4.44 -13.40 10.85
N LEU A 304 3.12 -13.14 10.97
CA LEU A 304 2.49 -12.02 10.27
C LEU A 304 2.95 -10.67 10.82
N ILE A 305 3.05 -10.53 12.14
CA ILE A 305 3.57 -9.30 12.77
C ILE A 305 5.01 -9.03 12.32
N ALA A 306 5.86 -10.06 12.29
CA ALA A 306 7.24 -9.95 11.84
C ALA A 306 7.35 -9.35 10.42
N THR A 307 6.41 -9.64 9.50
CA THR A 307 6.45 -9.06 8.15
C THR A 307 6.33 -7.52 8.12
N LEU A 308 5.69 -6.91 9.12
CA LEU A 308 5.59 -5.46 9.27
C LEU A 308 6.79 -4.83 9.98
N GLN A 309 7.62 -5.66 10.61
CA GLN A 309 8.83 -5.26 11.33
C GLN A 309 10.09 -5.35 10.46
N MET A 310 10.03 -6.05 9.32
CA MET A 310 11.14 -6.12 8.37
C MET A 310 11.40 -4.75 7.71
N PRO A 311 12.67 -4.31 7.56
CA PRO A 311 13.02 -3.06 6.87
C PRO A 311 12.50 -2.98 5.43
N GLN A 312 12.36 -4.13 4.77
CA GLN A 312 11.85 -4.26 3.41
C GLN A 312 10.32 -4.16 3.32
N SER A 313 9.60 -4.10 4.44
CA SER A 313 8.14 -4.18 4.46
C SER A 313 7.47 -3.05 3.68
N LEU A 314 6.60 -3.42 2.75
CA LEU A 314 5.65 -2.52 2.09
C LEU A 314 4.26 -2.59 2.71
N GLY A 315 4.10 -3.35 3.80
CA GLY A 315 2.80 -3.57 4.43
C GLY A 315 2.00 -4.69 3.79
N ILE A 316 0.74 -4.79 4.20
CA ILE A 316 -0.16 -5.87 3.81
C ILE A 316 -1.43 -5.25 3.21
N ALA A 317 -1.76 -5.61 1.97
CA ALA A 317 -3.05 -5.28 1.36
C ALA A 317 -3.96 -6.51 1.46
N GLY A 318 -5.07 -6.41 2.18
CA GLY A 318 -5.93 -7.57 2.41
C GLY A 318 -7.19 -7.24 3.19
N GLY A 319 -8.05 -8.23 3.38
CA GLY A 319 -9.32 -8.06 4.10
C GLY A 319 -10.47 -8.80 3.43
N ARG A 320 -11.63 -8.77 4.10
CA ARG A 320 -12.81 -9.50 3.63
C ARG A 320 -13.30 -8.93 2.30
N PRO A 321 -14.02 -9.70 1.47
CA PRO A 321 -14.72 -9.17 0.32
C PRO A 321 -15.52 -7.91 0.69
N SER A 322 -15.29 -6.80 -0.04
CA SER A 322 -15.88 -5.48 0.22
C SER A 322 -15.46 -4.78 1.53
N SER A 323 -14.38 -5.22 2.16
CA SER A 323 -13.81 -4.64 3.39
C SER A 323 -12.28 -4.88 3.46
N SER A 324 -11.54 -4.44 2.44
CA SER A 324 -10.08 -4.50 2.44
C SER A 324 -9.44 -3.27 3.07
N TYR A 325 -8.27 -3.47 3.67
CA TYR A 325 -7.45 -2.44 4.31
C TYR A 325 -6.02 -2.55 3.81
N TYR A 326 -5.26 -1.47 4.00
CA TYR A 326 -3.81 -1.47 3.83
C TYR A 326 -3.14 -1.34 5.20
N PHE A 327 -2.61 -2.44 5.71
CA PHE A 327 -1.94 -2.50 7.01
C PHE A 327 -0.49 -2.03 6.87
N VAL A 328 -0.12 -1.03 7.66
CA VAL A 328 1.17 -0.34 7.58
C VAL A 328 2.00 -0.46 8.84
N GLY A 329 1.45 -1.03 9.92
CA GLY A 329 2.13 -1.05 11.20
C GLY A 329 1.51 -2.01 12.21
N ALA A 330 2.20 -2.20 13.32
CA ALA A 330 1.79 -3.11 14.38
C ALA A 330 2.28 -2.65 15.77
N GLN A 331 1.49 -2.92 16.81
CA GLN A 331 1.92 -2.88 18.22
C GLN A 331 1.29 -4.08 18.93
N GLY A 332 2.11 -4.98 19.46
CA GLY A 332 1.64 -6.27 19.96
C GLY A 332 0.85 -7.02 18.89
N LEU A 333 -0.40 -7.40 19.19
CA LEU A 333 -1.31 -8.12 18.26
C LEU A 333 -2.31 -7.20 17.52
N PHE A 334 -2.11 -5.88 17.59
CA PHE A 334 -2.94 -4.91 16.88
C PHE A 334 -2.22 -4.39 15.65
N LEU A 335 -2.92 -4.40 14.51
CA LEU A 335 -2.43 -3.92 13.23
C LEU A 335 -3.00 -2.54 12.92
N PHE A 336 -2.15 -1.59 12.59
CA PHE A 336 -2.52 -0.24 12.13
C PHE A 336 -2.77 -0.25 10.63
N TYR A 337 -3.83 0.41 10.20
CA TYR A 337 -4.24 0.37 8.80
C TYR A 337 -4.79 1.69 8.26
N LEU A 338 -4.68 1.81 6.94
CA LEU A 338 -5.30 2.84 6.12
C LEU A 338 -6.59 2.28 5.50
N ASP A 339 -7.70 2.98 5.74
CA ASP A 339 -9.05 2.53 5.39
C ASP A 339 -9.54 3.15 4.07
N PRO A 340 -9.67 2.41 2.96
CA PRO A 340 -10.09 3.00 1.68
C PRO A 340 -11.59 3.37 1.63
N HIS A 341 -12.40 3.04 2.65
CA HIS A 341 -13.86 3.09 2.55
C HIS A 341 -14.49 4.50 2.64
N HIS A 342 -13.67 5.54 2.68
CA HIS A 342 -14.14 6.92 2.61
C HIS A 342 -14.26 7.39 1.15
N THR A 343 -15.46 7.75 0.71
CA THR A 343 -15.65 8.25 -0.66
C THR A 343 -15.34 9.73 -0.75
N ARG A 344 -14.34 10.08 -1.56
CA ARG A 344 -13.92 11.46 -1.86
C ARG A 344 -14.23 11.81 -3.31
N ARG A 345 -14.11 13.09 -3.69
CA ARG A 345 -14.17 13.50 -5.10
C ARG A 345 -12.95 12.97 -5.86
N ALA A 346 -13.11 12.65 -7.13
CA ALA A 346 -12.05 12.24 -8.04
C ALA A 346 -10.86 13.21 -7.98
N LEU A 347 -9.67 12.64 -7.88
CA LEU A 347 -8.42 13.38 -7.94
C LEU A 347 -8.12 13.67 -9.43
N PRO A 348 -8.11 14.95 -9.87
CA PRO A 348 -7.86 15.29 -11.26
C PRO A 348 -6.42 14.97 -11.66
N TYR A 349 -6.19 14.74 -12.95
CA TYR A 349 -4.85 14.63 -13.51
C TYR A 349 -4.37 15.98 -14.03
N TYR A 350 -3.16 16.36 -13.64
CA TYR A 350 -2.50 17.57 -14.12
C TYR A 350 -1.27 17.20 -14.96
N PRO A 351 -1.11 17.78 -16.17
CA PRO A 351 0.14 17.65 -16.93
C PRO A 351 1.35 18.20 -16.17
N ASP A 352 1.13 19.23 -15.34
CA ASP A 352 2.13 19.75 -14.39
C ASP A 352 1.66 19.44 -12.95
N PRO A 353 2.33 18.49 -12.25
CA PRO A 353 1.99 18.14 -10.87
C PRO A 353 2.04 19.32 -9.89
N LYS A 354 2.72 20.42 -10.20
CA LYS A 354 2.75 21.61 -9.32
C LYS A 354 1.40 22.30 -9.19
N GLN A 355 0.44 21.98 -10.06
CA GLN A 355 -0.92 22.52 -10.02
C GLN A 355 -1.79 21.94 -8.89
N TYR A 356 -1.37 20.85 -8.26
CA TYR A 356 -2.11 20.27 -7.14
C TYR A 356 -2.23 21.24 -5.97
N THR A 357 -3.46 21.44 -5.49
CA THR A 357 -3.70 22.21 -4.26
C THR A 357 -3.30 21.41 -3.02
N THR A 358 -3.14 22.09 -1.89
CA THR A 358 -2.84 21.43 -0.61
C THR A 358 -3.95 20.45 -0.24
N GLU A 359 -5.21 20.83 -0.44
CA GLU A 359 -6.37 20.00 -0.10
C GLU A 359 -6.42 18.71 -0.95
N GLU A 360 -6.02 18.79 -2.23
CA GLU A 360 -5.96 17.62 -3.11
C GLU A 360 -4.90 16.63 -2.65
N VAL A 361 -3.70 17.11 -2.30
CA VAL A 361 -2.62 16.28 -1.74
C VAL A 361 -3.01 15.72 -0.37
N GLU A 362 -3.57 16.53 0.52
CA GLU A 362 -4.06 16.09 1.84
C GLU A 362 -5.16 15.03 1.73
N SER A 363 -5.93 15.04 0.63
CA SER A 363 -6.91 14.00 0.33
C SER A 363 -6.28 12.62 0.04
N CYS A 364 -4.96 12.52 -0.04
CA CYS A 364 -4.19 11.29 -0.18
C CYS A 364 -3.45 10.89 1.10
N HIS A 365 -3.73 11.55 2.24
CA HIS A 365 -3.11 11.24 3.53
C HIS A 365 -4.11 11.31 4.70
N THR A 366 -3.73 10.79 5.86
CA THR A 366 -4.55 10.82 7.08
C THR A 366 -3.72 10.83 8.34
N TYR A 367 -4.13 11.63 9.32
CA TYR A 367 -3.61 11.58 10.69
C TYR A 367 -4.40 10.62 11.59
N ARG A 368 -5.59 10.20 11.13
CA ARG A 368 -6.48 9.36 11.94
C ARG A 368 -5.91 7.96 12.06
N LEU A 369 -5.51 7.60 13.28
CA LEU A 369 -5.09 6.25 13.63
C LEU A 369 -6.31 5.33 13.73
N ARG A 370 -6.17 4.15 13.14
CA ARG A 370 -7.09 3.03 13.30
C ARG A 370 -6.26 1.77 13.48
N ASN A 371 -6.72 0.90 14.37
CA ASN A 371 -6.13 -0.40 14.53
C ASN A 371 -7.19 -1.49 14.64
N ILE A 372 -6.78 -2.72 14.40
CA ILE A 372 -7.64 -3.89 14.51
C ILE A 372 -6.82 -5.05 15.08
N HIS A 373 -7.44 -5.82 15.96
CA HIS A 373 -6.79 -7.00 16.50
C HIS A 373 -6.60 -8.05 15.39
N ILE A 374 -5.45 -8.71 15.33
CA ILE A 374 -5.08 -9.68 14.27
C ILE A 374 -6.15 -10.77 14.04
N ARG A 375 -6.83 -11.21 15.10
CA ARG A 375 -7.96 -12.16 15.08
C ARG A 375 -9.15 -11.73 14.21
N GLU A 376 -9.33 -10.44 13.97
CA GLU A 376 -10.44 -9.90 13.19
C GLU A 376 -10.07 -9.68 11.71
N VAL A 377 -8.77 -9.72 11.39
CA VAL A 377 -8.24 -9.60 10.03
C VAL A 377 -8.58 -10.85 9.22
N ASP A 378 -8.85 -10.63 7.93
CA ASP A 378 -9.14 -11.70 6.99
C ASP A 378 -7.89 -12.57 6.76
N PRO A 379 -8.02 -13.90 6.68
CA PRO A 379 -6.87 -14.75 6.44
C PRO A 379 -6.28 -14.60 5.03
N SER A 380 -7.01 -14.03 4.06
CA SER A 380 -6.55 -13.81 2.69
C SER A 380 -5.95 -12.41 2.53
N MET A 381 -4.67 -12.37 2.13
CA MET A 381 -3.93 -11.11 2.02
C MET A 381 -2.79 -11.18 1.02
N LEU A 382 -2.32 -9.99 0.61
CA LEU A 382 -1.15 -9.76 -0.21
C LEU A 382 -0.11 -9.01 0.63
N ILE A 383 1.04 -9.63 0.87
CA ILE A 383 2.14 -9.04 1.65
C ILE A 383 3.17 -8.50 0.66
N GLY A 384 3.60 -7.25 0.82
CA GLY A 384 4.57 -6.60 -0.06
C GLY A 384 5.94 -6.43 0.61
N PHE A 385 7.01 -6.63 -0.16
CA PHE A 385 8.37 -6.27 0.23
C PHE A 385 9.09 -5.55 -0.90
N LEU A 386 9.91 -4.54 -0.60
CA LEU A 386 10.77 -3.87 -1.56
C LEU A 386 12.21 -4.33 -1.35
N ILE A 387 12.78 -4.96 -2.36
CA ILE A 387 14.17 -5.39 -2.36
C ILE A 387 14.96 -4.46 -3.28
N ARG A 388 15.88 -3.67 -2.71
CA ARG A 388 16.64 -2.64 -3.45
C ARG A 388 17.95 -3.18 -4.02
N THR A 389 18.60 -4.11 -3.33
CA THR A 389 19.91 -4.65 -3.66
C THR A 389 19.99 -6.15 -3.39
N GLU A 390 21.08 -6.81 -3.79
CA GLU A 390 21.35 -8.21 -3.43
C GLU A 390 21.57 -8.40 -1.94
N ASP A 391 22.20 -7.44 -1.26
CA ASP A 391 22.35 -7.50 0.20
C ASP A 391 20.99 -7.40 0.89
N ASP A 392 20.12 -6.51 0.40
CA ASP A 392 18.74 -6.36 0.89
C ASP A 392 17.93 -7.66 0.68
N TRP A 393 18.17 -8.37 -0.42
CA TRP A 393 17.62 -9.70 -0.67
C TRP A 393 18.10 -10.74 0.34
N LEU A 394 19.40 -10.79 0.61
CA LEU A 394 19.99 -11.73 1.57
C LEU A 394 19.46 -11.44 2.98
N ASP A 395 19.33 -10.17 3.35
CA ASP A 395 18.80 -9.73 4.63
C ASP A 395 17.33 -10.12 4.78
N TRP A 396 16.53 -9.87 3.76
CA TRP A 396 15.13 -10.30 3.72
C TRP A 396 14.98 -11.83 3.85
N ARG A 397 15.80 -12.62 3.13
CA ARG A 397 15.81 -14.08 3.27
C ARG A 397 16.12 -14.52 4.69
N ARG A 398 17.18 -13.95 5.30
CA ARG A 398 17.54 -14.24 6.70
C ARG A 398 16.37 -13.93 7.64
N CYS A 399 15.69 -12.80 7.44
CA CYS A 399 14.52 -12.43 8.24
C CYS A 399 13.37 -13.41 8.08
N VAL A 400 13.07 -13.87 6.85
CA VAL A 400 12.01 -14.86 6.57
C VAL A 400 12.32 -16.23 7.17
N ASP A 401 13.58 -16.67 7.14
CA ASP A 401 13.99 -17.96 7.67
C ASP A 401 13.99 -18.02 9.21
N HIS A 402 14.22 -16.88 9.88
CA HIS A 402 14.35 -16.79 11.34
C HIS A 402 13.12 -16.20 12.05
N VAL A 403 11.94 -16.29 11.42
CA VAL A 403 10.69 -15.81 12.01
C VAL A 403 10.29 -16.64 13.23
N GLN A 404 9.83 -15.98 14.29
CA GLN A 404 9.24 -16.66 15.44
C GLN A 404 7.88 -17.28 15.07
N GLY A 405 7.66 -18.53 15.45
CA GLY A 405 6.43 -19.27 15.15
C GLY A 405 6.51 -20.05 13.83
N LYS A 406 5.37 -20.29 13.19
CA LYS A 406 5.33 -21.01 11.91
C LYS A 406 5.47 -20.03 10.75
N ALA A 407 6.49 -20.23 9.93
CA ALA A 407 6.74 -19.42 8.74
C ALA A 407 5.50 -19.36 7.82
N ILE A 408 5.27 -18.17 7.25
CA ILE A 408 4.16 -17.88 6.33
C ILE A 408 4.62 -17.58 4.90
N ILE A 409 5.93 -17.54 4.70
CA ILE A 409 6.63 -17.36 3.42
C ILE A 409 7.73 -18.42 3.38
N HIS A 410 7.90 -19.09 2.24
CA HIS A 410 8.95 -20.09 2.08
C HIS A 410 9.81 -19.72 0.87
N VAL A 411 11.13 -19.68 1.06
CA VAL A 411 12.08 -19.38 -0.02
C VAL A 411 12.72 -20.69 -0.48
N THR A 412 12.54 -21.02 -1.75
CA THR A 412 13.12 -22.22 -2.38
C THR A 412 13.98 -21.83 -3.58
N ASP A 413 15.08 -22.54 -3.82
CA ASP A 413 16.02 -22.15 -4.88
C ASP A 413 15.41 -22.23 -6.29
N HIS A 414 14.55 -23.23 -6.54
CA HIS A 414 13.98 -23.49 -7.86
C HIS A 414 12.47 -23.73 -7.83
N ASP A 415 11.80 -23.22 -8.85
CA ASP A 415 10.40 -23.54 -9.13
C ASP A 415 10.25 -25.01 -9.57
N PRO A 416 9.49 -25.86 -8.85
CA PRO A 416 9.36 -27.28 -9.18
C PRO A 416 8.81 -27.52 -10.59
N THR A 417 8.08 -26.57 -11.18
CA THR A 417 7.56 -26.68 -12.55
C THR A 417 8.67 -26.57 -13.62
N THR A 418 9.78 -25.89 -13.32
CA THR A 418 10.91 -25.76 -14.25
C THR A 418 11.76 -27.03 -14.35
N GLN A 419 11.74 -27.89 -13.32
CA GLN A 419 12.42 -29.19 -13.37
C GLN A 419 11.63 -30.26 -14.13
N VAL A 420 10.30 -30.14 -14.21
CA VAL A 420 9.46 -31.14 -14.92
C VAL A 420 9.59 -31.01 -16.46
N SER A 421 10.03 -29.87 -16.99
CA SER A 421 10.21 -29.67 -18.43
C SER A 421 11.58 -30.13 -18.97
N SER A 422 12.50 -30.57 -18.12
CA SER A 422 13.85 -30.99 -18.50
C SER A 422 14.16 -32.45 -18.11
N GLY A 423 13.52 -33.39 -18.82
CA GLY A 423 14.00 -34.78 -18.93
C GLY A 423 13.02 -35.85 -18.44
N PRO A 424 13.00 -37.05 -19.07
CA PRO A 424 12.17 -38.15 -18.62
C PRO A 424 12.67 -38.62 -17.25
N ARG A 425 11.75 -38.70 -16.28
CA ARG A 425 12.00 -39.29 -14.96
C ARG A 425 12.46 -40.75 -15.13
N SER A 426 13.77 -40.98 -15.08
CA SER A 426 14.32 -42.27 -14.69
C SER A 426 14.45 -42.27 -13.17
N ALA A 427 14.05 -43.36 -12.53
CA ALA A 427 14.03 -43.60 -11.08
C ALA A 427 12.82 -43.05 -10.30
N ALA A 428 11.64 -43.64 -10.57
CA ALA A 428 10.62 -43.91 -9.54
C ALA A 428 9.67 -45.01 -10.06
N VAL A 429 10.21 -46.20 -10.27
CA VAL A 429 9.41 -47.43 -10.29
C VAL A 429 10.11 -48.35 -9.32
N ASP A 430 9.69 -48.34 -8.06
CA ASP A 430 9.82 -49.54 -7.25
C ASP A 430 8.76 -49.61 -6.15
N GLU A 431 8.19 -50.80 -6.06
CA GLU A 431 7.39 -51.40 -5.00
C GLU A 431 6.08 -50.72 -4.57
N VAL A 432 4.99 -51.10 -5.26
CA VAL A 432 3.71 -51.33 -4.56
C VAL A 432 3.21 -52.72 -4.97
N GLU A 433 3.48 -53.71 -4.11
CA GLU A 433 2.85 -55.02 -4.16
C GLU A 433 1.33 -54.86 -3.95
N PRO A 434 0.48 -55.42 -4.84
CA PRO A 434 -0.96 -55.44 -4.60
C PRO A 434 -1.27 -56.47 -3.51
N LEU A 435 -1.77 -56.02 -2.37
CA LEU A 435 -2.33 -56.89 -1.33
C LEU A 435 -3.54 -57.65 -1.92
N SER A 436 -3.32 -58.90 -2.32
CA SER A 436 -4.38 -59.86 -2.63
C SER A 436 -5.13 -60.18 -1.34
N SER A 437 -6.42 -59.83 -1.32
CA SER A 437 -7.36 -60.21 -0.29
C SER A 437 -7.83 -61.64 -0.54
N ASP A 438 -7.22 -62.61 0.13
CA ASP A 438 -7.78 -63.93 0.33
C ASP A 438 -7.43 -64.34 1.76
N ASP A 439 -8.44 -64.44 2.62
CA ASP A 439 -8.58 -65.60 3.49
C ASP A 439 -10.04 -65.72 3.94
N ASP A 440 -10.55 -66.92 3.63
CA ASP A 440 -11.83 -67.52 3.93
C ASP A 440 -12.12 -67.56 5.45
N ASP A 441 -13.40 -67.57 5.84
CA ASP A 441 -14.07 -68.85 6.13
C ASP A 441 -15.45 -68.69 6.81
N ASN A 442 -16.38 -69.50 6.27
CA ASN A 442 -17.35 -70.31 7.00
C ASN A 442 -18.57 -69.65 7.68
N ASP A 443 -19.76 -69.78 7.06
CA ASP A 443 -20.69 -70.82 7.51
C ASP A 443 -21.86 -71.07 6.54
N THR A 444 -22.06 -72.34 6.29
CA THR A 444 -23.18 -72.95 5.58
C THR A 444 -24.43 -72.94 6.47
N VAL A 445 -25.65 -72.89 5.90
CA VAL A 445 -26.81 -73.79 6.22
C VAL A 445 -28.19 -73.18 5.83
N LEU A 446 -28.79 -73.85 4.84
CA LEU A 446 -30.21 -74.25 4.66
C LEU A 446 -31.37 -73.22 4.53
N LEU A 447 -31.93 -73.22 3.32
CA LEU A 447 -33.34 -73.52 2.93
C LEU A 447 -34.47 -73.07 3.89
N VAL A 448 -35.36 -72.21 3.39
CA VAL A 448 -36.71 -72.57 2.86
C VAL A 448 -37.09 -71.61 1.75
#